data_AF-A0A1C6H0U8-F1
#
_entry.id   AF-A0A1C6H0U8-F1
#
_cell.length_a   1.000
_cell.length_b   1.000
_cell.length_c   1.000
_cell.angle_alpha   90.00
_cell.angle_beta   90.00
_cell.angle_gamma   90.00
#
_symmetry.space_group_name_H-M   'P 1'
#
loop_
_entity.id
_entity.type
_entity.pdbx_description
1 polymer ?
#
loop_
_entity_poly.entity_id
_entity_poly.type
_entity_poly.pdbx_seq_one_letter_code
_entity_poly.pdbx_strand_id
1 'polypeptide(L)'
;MIKCLSINCVFNVSGLCSAAVVNIEGFDANITPETYCKTFIDSLNSSKITNSTIDNNEISPKNIICSAYNCTYNFSGSCKSSDIQVNFLNNTCETFKKRSYNNYEY
;
A
#
# COMPACT_ATOMS: atom_id res chain seq x y z
N MET A 1 -6.51 -3.92 8.07
CA MET A 1 -7.17 -4.43 6.84
C MET A 1 -6.72 -3.58 5.65
N ILE A 2 -6.66 -4.13 4.44
CA ILE A 2 -6.21 -3.40 3.24
C ILE A 2 -7.31 -3.49 2.19
N LYS A 3 -7.95 -2.36 1.91
CA LYS A 3 -8.89 -2.15 0.82
C LYS A 3 -8.09 -1.93 -0.47
N CYS A 4 -8.20 -2.87 -1.39
CA CYS A 4 -7.63 -2.72 -2.72
C CYS A 4 -8.78 -2.45 -3.68
N LEU A 5 -8.97 -1.20 -4.07
CA LEU A 5 -10.08 -0.83 -4.95
C LEU A 5 -9.75 -1.05 -6.43
N SER A 6 -8.49 -1.37 -6.76
CA SER A 6 -8.08 -1.62 -8.13
C SER A 6 -8.59 -2.99 -8.61
N ILE A 7 -9.58 -2.93 -9.50
CA ILE A 7 -10.26 -4.11 -10.07
C ILE A 7 -9.31 -5.00 -10.87
N ASN A 8 -8.23 -4.44 -11.41
CA ASN A 8 -7.24 -5.18 -12.19
C ASN A 8 -6.06 -5.67 -11.33
N CYS A 9 -6.09 -5.49 -10.01
CA CYS A 9 -5.03 -6.04 -9.16
C CYS A 9 -5.21 -7.55 -8.98
N VAL A 10 -4.20 -8.35 -9.30
CA VAL A 10 -4.22 -9.81 -9.11
C VAL A 10 -4.47 -10.23 -7.66
N PHE A 11 -4.06 -9.39 -6.70
CA PHE A 11 -4.29 -9.63 -5.27
C PHE A 11 -5.61 -9.06 -4.76
N ASN A 12 -6.46 -8.50 -5.62
CA ASN A 12 -7.76 -8.01 -5.19
C ASN A 12 -8.78 -9.16 -5.16
N VAL A 13 -9.19 -9.56 -3.96
CA VAL A 13 -10.27 -10.50 -3.72
C VAL A 13 -11.43 -9.75 -3.07
N SER A 14 -12.49 -9.51 -3.85
CA SER A 14 -13.71 -8.83 -3.37
C SER A 14 -13.48 -7.45 -2.72
N GLY A 15 -12.55 -6.66 -3.25
CA GLY A 15 -12.20 -5.31 -2.73
C GLY A 15 -11.16 -5.33 -1.61
N LEU A 16 -10.66 -6.50 -1.22
CA LEU A 16 -9.64 -6.68 -0.20
C LEU A 16 -8.35 -7.22 -0.81
N CYS A 17 -7.20 -6.70 -0.36
CA CYS A 17 -5.91 -7.22 -0.80
C CYS A 17 -5.62 -8.58 -0.15
N SER A 18 -5.33 -9.63 -0.91
CA SER A 18 -4.90 -10.95 -0.42
C SER A 18 -3.38 -11.14 -0.40
N ALA A 19 -2.59 -10.12 -0.76
CA ALA A 19 -1.15 -10.22 -0.72
C ALA A 19 -0.63 -10.40 0.72
N ALA A 20 0.33 -11.31 0.89
CA ALA A 20 1.00 -11.54 2.18
C ALA A 20 1.82 -10.32 2.65
N VAL A 21 2.43 -9.60 1.70
CA VAL A 21 3.22 -8.39 1.94
C VAL A 21 2.74 -7.28 1.01
N VAL A 22 2.43 -6.11 1.58
CA VAL A 22 2.06 -4.91 0.81
C VAL A 22 3.17 -3.87 0.94
N ASN A 23 3.71 -3.42 -0.20
CA ASN A 23 4.74 -2.41 -0.25
C ASN A 23 4.19 -1.11 -0.84
N ILE A 24 4.16 -0.05 -0.02
CA ILE A 24 3.82 1.30 -0.43
C ILE A 24 5.11 2.12 -0.59
N GLU A 25 5.39 2.55 -1.81
CA GLU A 25 6.52 3.43 -2.14
C GLU A 25 6.06 4.89 -2.29
N GLY A 26 7.03 5.80 -2.46
CA GLY A 26 6.84 7.25 -2.43
C GLY A 26 7.75 7.93 -1.42
N PHE A 27 9.06 7.64 -1.45
CA PHE A 27 10.04 8.07 -0.45
C PHE A 27 9.92 9.57 -0.11
N ASP A 28 9.91 10.42 -1.13
CA ASP A 28 9.78 11.87 -1.00
C ASP A 28 8.34 12.39 -1.15
N ALA A 29 7.33 11.50 -1.13
CA ALA A 29 5.94 11.88 -1.36
C ALA A 29 5.49 12.94 -0.36
N ASN A 30 4.95 14.03 -0.89
CA ASN A 30 4.32 15.13 -0.17
C ASN A 30 2.80 15.12 -0.33
N ILE A 31 2.30 14.48 -1.39
CA ILE A 31 0.88 14.35 -1.71
C ILE A 31 0.55 12.91 -2.14
N THR A 32 -0.72 12.53 -2.03
CA THR A 32 -1.20 11.17 -2.37
C THR A 32 -0.78 10.66 -3.76
N PRO A 33 -0.86 11.48 -4.84
CA PRO A 33 -0.47 11.03 -6.18
C PRO A 33 1.01 10.61 -6.33
N GLU A 34 1.87 10.96 -5.37
CA GLU A 34 3.29 10.61 -5.36
C GLU A 34 3.58 9.30 -4.62
N THR A 35 2.53 8.62 -4.13
CA THR A 35 2.63 7.28 -3.54
C THR A 35 2.13 6.22 -4.50
N TYR A 36 2.65 5.00 -4.40
CA TYR A 36 2.12 3.88 -5.19
C TYR A 36 2.29 2.56 -4.47
N CYS A 37 1.36 1.63 -4.71
CA CYS A 37 1.47 0.26 -4.22
C CYS A 37 2.34 -0.56 -5.17
N LYS A 38 3.59 -0.84 -4.80
CA LYS A 38 4.50 -1.69 -5.59
C LYS A 38 4.06 -3.16 -5.65
N THR A 39 3.29 -3.60 -4.66
CA THR A 39 2.66 -4.93 -4.67
C THR A 39 1.56 -5.03 -5.73
N PHE A 40 1.07 -3.92 -6.27
CA PHE A 40 0.09 -3.96 -7.36
C PHE A 40 0.67 -4.68 -8.58
N ILE A 41 -0.05 -5.72 -9.03
CA ILE A 41 0.20 -6.41 -10.29
C ILE A 41 -1.09 -6.34 -11.09
N ASP A 42 -1.00 -5.76 -12.28
CA ASP A 42 -2.10 -5.72 -13.23
C ASP A 42 -2.36 -7.13 -13.78
N SER A 43 -3.61 -7.58 -13.69
CA SER A 43 -4.08 -8.90 -14.15
C SER A 43 -3.91 -9.09 -15.65
N LEU A 44 -3.91 -8.01 -16.42
CA LEU A 44 -3.62 -8.03 -17.86
C LEU A 44 -2.12 -8.21 -18.16
N ASN A 45 -1.25 -7.90 -17.20
CA ASN A 45 0.21 -8.06 -17.27
C ASN A 45 0.72 -9.21 -16.39
N SER A 46 -0.18 -10.13 -16.03
CA SER A 46 0.07 -11.25 -15.11
C SER A 46 1.08 -12.29 -15.62
N SER A 47 1.51 -12.19 -16.88
CA SER A 47 2.61 -12.97 -17.49
C SER A 47 3.97 -12.80 -16.78
N LYS A 48 4.11 -11.82 -15.87
CA LYS A 48 5.29 -11.60 -15.02
C LYS A 48 5.22 -12.28 -13.64
N ILE A 49 4.19 -13.08 -13.35
CA ILE A 49 4.05 -13.74 -12.04
C ILE A 49 5.00 -14.94 -11.96
N THR A 50 6.19 -14.71 -11.43
CA THR A 50 7.06 -15.76 -10.89
C THR A 50 6.82 -15.83 -9.37
N ASN A 51 6.15 -16.88 -8.91
CA ASN A 51 6.01 -17.27 -7.50
C ASN A 51 5.35 -16.24 -6.55
N SER A 52 4.19 -15.69 -6.91
CA SER A 52 3.34 -15.03 -5.90
C SER A 52 2.65 -16.10 -5.05
N THR A 53 3.11 -16.26 -3.81
CA THR A 53 2.44 -17.07 -2.78
C THR A 53 1.09 -16.44 -2.46
N ILE A 54 0.06 -16.86 -3.21
CA ILE A 54 -1.34 -16.67 -2.84
C ILE A 54 -1.55 -17.58 -1.63
N ASP A 55 -1.29 -17.06 -0.44
CA ASP A 55 -1.54 -17.81 0.78
C ASP A 55 -3.04 -17.69 1.09
N ASN A 56 -3.76 -18.78 0.84
CA ASN A 56 -5.22 -18.85 1.02
C ASN A 56 -5.62 -19.02 2.49
N ASN A 57 -4.67 -18.85 3.42
CA ASN A 57 -4.87 -19.17 4.82
C ASN A 57 -4.64 -17.96 5.74
N GLU A 58 -5.73 -17.62 6.43
CA GLU A 58 -5.79 -16.82 7.65
C GLU A 58 -5.38 -15.35 7.61
N ILE A 59 -6.03 -14.63 8.52
CA ILE A 59 -5.97 -13.20 8.81
C ILE A 59 -4.63 -12.90 9.50
N SER A 60 -3.51 -13.34 8.92
CA SER A 60 -2.18 -13.01 9.40
C SER A 60 -1.96 -11.51 9.32
N PRO A 61 -1.17 -10.92 10.23
CA PRO A 61 -0.81 -9.52 10.16
C PRO A 61 -0.13 -9.26 8.81
N LYS A 62 -0.84 -8.53 7.94
CA LYS A 62 -0.30 -8.11 6.64
C LYS A 62 0.91 -7.23 6.93
N ASN A 63 2.09 -7.70 6.57
CA ASN A 63 3.30 -6.90 6.69
C ASN A 63 3.21 -5.80 5.64
N ILE A 64 2.90 -4.59 6.10
CA ILE A 64 2.86 -3.42 5.23
C ILE A 64 4.17 -2.67 5.37
N ILE A 65 4.97 -2.76 4.32
CA ILE A 65 6.17 -1.96 4.16
C ILE A 65 5.72 -0.59 3.61
N CYS A 66 6.19 0.48 4.24
CA CYS A 66 5.92 1.84 3.81
C CYS A 66 7.23 2.61 3.72
N SER A 67 7.67 2.84 2.49
CA SER A 67 8.87 3.63 2.21
C SER A 67 8.58 5.12 2.12
N ALA A 68 7.30 5.54 2.13
CA ALA A 68 6.93 6.95 2.10
C ALA A 68 7.35 7.65 3.40
N TYR A 69 8.51 8.33 3.36
CA TYR A 69 9.20 8.84 4.53
C TYR A 69 8.35 9.87 5.27
N ASN A 70 7.68 10.73 4.51
CA ASN A 70 6.80 11.76 5.05
C ASN A 70 5.41 11.26 5.45
N CYS A 71 5.10 9.96 5.37
CA CYS A 71 3.80 9.45 5.77
C CYS A 71 3.66 9.37 7.29
N THR A 72 2.57 9.91 7.85
CA THR A 72 2.22 9.83 9.28
C THR A 72 2.12 8.40 9.80
N TYR A 73 1.75 7.47 8.93
CA TYR A 73 1.60 6.05 9.28
C TYR A 73 2.87 5.24 9.08
N ASN A 74 3.93 5.81 8.51
CA ASN A 74 5.22 5.15 8.42
C ASN A 74 5.89 5.18 9.80
N PHE A 75 6.31 4.03 10.32
CA PHE A 75 7.10 3.89 11.53
C PHE A 75 8.30 3.00 11.19
N SER A 76 9.44 3.63 10.92
CA SER A 76 10.69 2.95 10.57
C SER A 76 10.54 1.93 9.42
N GLY A 77 9.81 2.31 8.36
CA GLY A 77 9.57 1.46 7.19
C GLY A 77 8.35 0.55 7.29
N SER A 78 7.65 0.53 8.42
CA SER A 78 6.42 -0.25 8.62
C SER A 78 5.20 0.67 8.68
N CYS A 79 4.12 0.33 7.97
CA CYS A 79 2.86 1.08 8.07
C CYS A 79 2.05 0.62 9.29
N LYS A 80 1.64 1.56 10.15
CA LYS A 80 0.77 1.28 11.31
C LYS A 80 -0.70 1.64 11.11
N SER A 81 -1.12 2.05 9.92
CA SER A 81 -2.54 2.32 9.67
C SER A 81 -3.35 1.01 9.72
N SER A 82 -4.48 1.04 10.42
CA SER A 82 -5.42 -0.08 10.50
C SER A 82 -6.28 -0.24 9.24
N ASP A 83 -6.45 0.84 8.46
CA ASP A 83 -7.25 0.86 7.23
C ASP A 83 -6.45 1.51 6.09
N ILE A 84 -5.95 0.67 5.20
CA ILE A 84 -5.16 1.10 4.03
C ILE A 84 -6.03 1.00 2.80
N GLN A 85 -6.13 2.09 2.04
CA GLN A 85 -6.89 2.19 0.81
C GLN A 85 -5.95 2.43 -0.36
N VAL A 86 -5.96 1.50 -1.30
CA VAL A 86 -5.24 1.63 -2.58
C VAL A 86 -6.25 2.02 -3.66
N ASN A 87 -5.94 3.08 -4.40
CA ASN A 87 -6.79 3.66 -5.44
C ASN A 87 -7.08 2.66 -6.56
N PHE A 88 -8.26 2.80 -7.18
CA PHE A 88 -8.73 1.90 -8.22
C PHE A 88 -8.07 2.13 -9.59
N LEU A 89 -7.71 3.38 -9.92
CA LEU A 89 -7.18 3.78 -11.23
C LEU A 89 -5.65 3.70 -11.32
N ASN A 90 -4.97 4.26 -10.32
CA ASN A 90 -3.55 4.56 -10.40
C ASN A 90 -2.75 3.95 -9.25
N ASN A 91 -3.34 3.06 -8.45
CA ASN A 91 -2.73 2.34 -7.33
C ASN A 91 -2.07 3.21 -6.24
N THR A 92 -2.41 4.50 -6.16
CA THR A 92 -1.94 5.41 -5.09
C THR A 92 -2.47 4.98 -3.73
N CYS A 93 -1.74 5.30 -2.67
CA CYS A 93 -2.18 5.04 -1.30
C CYS A 93 -3.05 6.20 -0.81
N GLU A 94 -4.37 6.08 -0.92
CA GLU A 94 -5.33 7.10 -0.46
C GLU A 94 -5.30 7.32 1.06
N THR A 95 -4.75 6.36 1.80
CA THR A 95 -4.48 6.49 3.23
C THR A 95 -3.27 7.39 3.52
N PHE A 96 -2.46 7.76 2.52
CA PHE A 96 -1.33 8.65 2.72
C PHE A 96 -1.78 9.96 3.36
N LYS A 97 -1.10 10.31 4.46
CA LYS A 97 -1.22 11.61 5.09
C LYS A 97 0.17 12.08 5.43
N LYS A 98 0.58 13.20 4.82
CA LYS A 98 1.87 13.84 5.09
C LYS A 98 1.98 14.17 6.59
N ARG A 99 3.14 13.91 7.18
CA ARG A 99 3.49 14.36 8.53
C ARG A 99 3.53 15.87 8.52
N SER A 100 2.68 16.48 9.34
CA SER A 100 2.82 17.88 9.69
C SER A 100 3.98 17.97 10.68
N TYR A 101 5.09 18.58 10.26
CA TYR A 101 6.03 19.13 11.24
C TYR A 101 5.37 20.40 11.77
N ASN A 102 4.95 20.39 13.03
CA ASN A 102 4.57 21.63 13.69
C ASN A 102 5.86 22.43 13.88
N ASN A 103 6.05 23.49 13.09
CA ASN A 103 7.09 24.49 13.31
C ASN A 103 6.72 25.33 14.55
N TYR A 104 6.84 24.75 15.74
CA TYR A 104 7.02 25.56 16.95
C TYR A 104 8.52 25.63 17.21
N GLU A 105 9.19 26.48 16.43
CA GLU A 105 10.51 27.00 16.79
C GLU A 105 10.30 28.01 17.94
N TYR A 106 11.03 27.83 19.05
CA TYR A 106 11.23 28.83 20.09
C TYR A 106 12.64 29.41 19.95
#